data_AF-A0A367K1K2-F1
#
_entry.id   AF-A0A367K1K2-F1
#
_cell.length_a   1.000
_cell.length_b   1.000
_cell.length_c   1.000
_cell.angle_alpha   90.00
_cell.angle_beta   90.00
_cell.angle_gamma   90.00
#
_symmetry.space_group_name_H-M   'P 1'
#
loop_
_entity.id
_entity.type
_entity.pdbx_description
1 polymer ?
#
loop_
_entity_poly.entity_id
_entity_poly.type
_entity_poly.pdbx_seq_one_letter_code
_entity_poly.pdbx_strand_id
1 'polypeptide(L)'
;MLTVKRVIGVASLLAVTLLLLFIQYVFVKENRQPLQLTNNSDEWYYDNPSTLTYPHDRFKAALFTFVKNDTASLTKLRHTIRNIEDQFNKERGYPYIIFTDQELSYEYMELASSLTKATVRFEKVDNVFYGYHPETDQDRAAQTRADMSQIMFGDSEDYRFQSRFMAGTIYRHPIMQELNFGWRFEAGTEYICPIDQDLFQYMYENNKTLSFVIALYEYTETIPTLYETVLDFASQHNEWITSNQDPDSLWKFIQDPFTKNFNGCHLWNNFQV
;
A
#
# COMPACT_ATOMS: atom_id res chain seq x y z
N MET A 1 -59.35 19.56 48.02
CA MET A 1 -59.85 18.96 46.76
C MET A 1 -58.91 19.18 45.55
N LEU A 2 -58.11 20.25 45.49
CA LEU A 2 -57.15 20.52 44.39
C LEU A 2 -55.93 19.57 44.36
N THR A 3 -55.47 19.11 45.52
CA THR A 3 -54.24 18.29 45.66
C THR A 3 -54.42 16.86 45.16
N VAL A 4 -55.59 16.26 45.40
CA VAL A 4 -55.91 14.89 44.96
C VAL A 4 -56.01 14.81 43.43
N LYS A 5 -56.60 15.83 42.78
CA LYS A 5 -56.70 15.88 41.31
C LYS A 5 -55.32 16.01 40.63
N ARG A 6 -54.37 16.74 41.23
CA ARG A 6 -52.99 16.84 40.72
C ARG A 6 -52.22 15.52 40.86
N VAL A 7 -52.35 14.83 42.00
CA VAL A 7 -51.70 13.53 42.22
C VAL A 7 -52.24 12.47 41.25
N ILE A 8 -53.55 12.44 41.03
CA ILE A 8 -54.18 11.54 40.05
C ILE A 8 -53.70 11.88 38.62
N GLY A 9 -53.60 13.16 38.26
CA GLY A 9 -53.10 13.58 36.95
C GLY A 9 -51.64 13.17 36.68
N VAL A 10 -50.76 13.30 37.68
CA VAL A 10 -49.35 12.88 37.58
C VAL A 10 -49.22 11.35 37.52
N ALA A 11 -50.02 10.63 38.32
CA ALA A 11 -50.06 9.16 38.28
C ALA A 11 -50.54 8.62 36.92
N SER A 12 -51.57 9.25 36.32
CA SER A 12 -52.03 8.90 34.97
C SER A 12 -50.99 9.19 33.91
N LEU A 13 -50.24 10.29 34.01
CA LEU A 13 -49.19 10.63 33.05
C LEU A 13 -48.02 9.63 33.12
N LEU A 14 -47.65 9.20 34.34
CA LEU A 14 -46.64 8.14 34.58
C LEU A 14 -47.09 6.79 34.03
N ALA A 15 -48.36 6.43 34.22
CA ALA A 15 -48.92 5.19 33.69
C ALA A 15 -48.91 5.18 32.15
N VAL A 16 -49.27 6.29 31.50
CA VAL A 16 -49.24 6.41 30.03
C VAL A 16 -47.81 6.37 29.48
N THR A 17 -46.87 7.03 30.14
CA THR A 17 -45.45 7.00 29.72
C THR A 17 -44.83 5.62 29.89
N LEU A 18 -45.11 4.91 30.99
CA LEU A 18 -44.69 3.52 31.17
C LEU A 18 -45.31 2.59 30.12
N LEU A 19 -46.59 2.79 29.78
CA LEU A 19 -47.26 2.02 28.73
C LEU A 19 -46.63 2.27 27.36
N LEU A 20 -46.30 3.52 27.01
CA LEU A 20 -45.63 3.86 25.76
C LEU A 20 -44.21 3.29 25.68
N LEU A 21 -43.45 3.33 26.77
CA LEU A 21 -42.13 2.69 26.85
C LEU A 21 -42.22 1.18 26.73
N PHE A 22 -43.25 0.56 27.32
CA PHE A 22 -43.50 -0.87 27.18
C PHE A 22 -43.88 -1.24 25.74
N ILE A 23 -44.74 -0.45 25.09
CA ILE A 23 -45.10 -0.64 23.68
C ILE A 23 -43.85 -0.48 22.80
N GLN A 24 -43.04 0.55 22.99
CA GLN A 24 -41.77 0.70 22.27
C GLN A 24 -40.83 -0.49 22.51
N TYR A 25 -40.71 -0.95 23.76
CA TYR A 25 -39.89 -2.10 24.09
C TYR A 25 -40.38 -3.37 23.39
N VAL A 26 -41.69 -3.64 23.40
CA VAL A 26 -42.29 -4.78 22.70
C VAL A 26 -42.09 -4.65 21.20
N PHE A 27 -42.36 -3.48 20.60
CA PHE A 27 -42.21 -3.25 19.16
C PHE A 27 -40.75 -3.39 18.70
N VAL A 28 -39.78 -2.87 19.49
CA VAL A 28 -38.35 -3.04 19.23
C VAL A 28 -37.92 -4.50 19.40
N LYS A 29 -38.51 -5.23 20.36
CA LYS A 29 -38.20 -6.65 20.59
C LYS A 29 -38.80 -7.54 19.49
N GLU A 30 -39.99 -7.24 18.99
CA GLU A 30 -40.67 -7.98 17.93
C GLU A 30 -40.07 -7.69 16.55
N ASN A 31 -39.66 -6.43 16.27
CA ASN A 31 -38.98 -6.05 15.03
C ASN A 31 -37.48 -6.31 15.01
N ARG A 32 -36.89 -6.79 16.11
CA ARG A 32 -35.58 -7.46 16.03
C ARG A 32 -35.79 -8.84 15.43
N GLN A 33 -35.92 -8.88 14.11
CA GLN A 33 -35.42 -10.05 13.42
C GLN A 33 -33.90 -10.08 13.72
N PRO A 34 -33.37 -11.14 14.36
CA PRO A 34 -31.94 -11.34 14.28
C PRO A 34 -31.61 -11.31 12.79
N LEU A 35 -30.56 -10.57 12.40
CA LEU A 35 -29.97 -10.74 11.09
C LEU A 35 -29.77 -12.24 10.92
N GLN A 36 -30.59 -12.86 10.07
CA GLN A 36 -30.36 -14.23 9.67
C GLN A 36 -29.14 -14.14 8.79
N LEU A 37 -27.97 -14.24 9.42
CA LEU A 37 -26.77 -14.69 8.76
C LEU A 37 -27.18 -16.03 8.18
N THR A 38 -27.51 -16.04 6.89
CA THR A 38 -27.63 -17.27 6.12
C THR A 38 -26.39 -18.07 6.43
N ASN A 39 -26.55 -19.36 6.75
CA ASN A 39 -25.46 -20.34 6.77
C ASN A 39 -24.84 -20.43 5.36
N ASN A 40 -24.16 -19.38 4.94
CA ASN A 40 -22.99 -19.52 4.09
C ASN A 40 -21.97 -20.16 5.02
N SER A 41 -21.35 -21.24 4.57
CA SER A 41 -20.23 -21.89 5.27
C SER A 41 -19.39 -20.86 6.02
N ASP A 42 -19.12 -21.07 7.31
CA ASP A 42 -18.18 -20.25 8.12
C ASP A 42 -16.72 -20.30 7.58
N GLU A 43 -16.53 -20.78 6.35
CA GLU A 43 -15.27 -20.85 5.64
C GLU A 43 -15.12 -19.61 4.78
N TRP A 44 -14.13 -18.80 5.13
CA TRP A 44 -13.58 -17.74 4.30
C TRP A 44 -13.13 -18.32 2.95
N TYR A 45 -13.47 -17.67 1.85
CA TYR A 45 -13.08 -18.08 0.50
C TYR A 45 -12.75 -16.88 -0.39
N TYR A 46 -11.54 -16.86 -0.93
CA TYR A 46 -11.15 -15.83 -1.88
C TYR A 46 -10.72 -16.43 -3.22
N ASP A 47 -11.40 -16.04 -4.29
CA ASP A 47 -10.98 -16.35 -5.66
C ASP A 47 -10.00 -15.28 -6.16
N ASN A 48 -8.71 -15.60 -6.13
CA ASN A 48 -7.66 -14.68 -6.57
C ASN A 48 -7.73 -14.49 -8.09
N PRO A 49 -8.12 -13.29 -8.57
CA PRO A 49 -8.52 -13.11 -9.97
C PRO A 49 -7.36 -13.34 -10.93
N SER A 50 -7.55 -14.18 -11.95
CA SER A 50 -6.52 -14.51 -12.94
C SER A 50 -6.12 -13.34 -13.85
N THR A 51 -7.00 -12.36 -14.01
CA THR A 51 -6.79 -11.15 -14.83
C THR A 51 -7.21 -9.90 -14.08
N LEU A 52 -6.50 -8.79 -14.31
CA LEU A 52 -6.88 -7.48 -13.75
C LEU A 52 -7.89 -6.77 -14.65
N THR A 53 -8.82 -6.04 -14.02
CA THR A 53 -9.75 -5.14 -14.72
C THR A 53 -9.22 -3.71 -14.62
N TYR A 54 -9.19 -2.99 -15.75
CA TYR A 54 -8.68 -1.63 -15.83
C TYR A 54 -9.80 -0.65 -16.23
N PRO A 55 -9.77 0.60 -15.74
CA PRO A 55 -10.81 1.58 -16.03
C PRO A 55 -10.70 2.22 -17.42
N HIS A 56 -9.54 2.12 -18.08
CA HIS A 56 -9.29 2.71 -19.41
C HIS A 56 -8.64 1.69 -20.35
N ASP A 57 -8.94 1.80 -21.65
CA ASP A 57 -8.34 0.94 -22.70
C ASP A 57 -7.02 1.50 -23.27
N ARG A 58 -6.67 2.75 -22.93
CA ARG A 58 -5.49 3.45 -23.49
C ARG A 58 -4.18 3.05 -22.83
N PHE A 59 -4.22 2.68 -21.56
CA PHE A 59 -3.07 2.23 -20.79
C PHE A 59 -3.57 1.33 -19.66
N LYS A 60 -2.68 0.46 -19.18
CA LYS A 60 -2.90 -0.38 -18.00
C LYS A 60 -2.16 0.23 -16.82
N ALA A 61 -2.87 0.40 -15.70
CA ALA A 61 -2.27 0.89 -14.47
C ALA A 61 -2.84 0.17 -13.26
N ALA A 62 -2.04 0.06 -12.19
CA ALA A 62 -2.45 -0.55 -10.95
C ALA A 62 -1.81 0.16 -9.75
N LEU A 63 -2.48 0.10 -8.60
CA LEU A 63 -1.83 0.38 -7.32
C LEU A 63 -1.14 -0.89 -6.84
N PHE A 64 0.06 -0.79 -6.31
CA PHE A 64 0.77 -1.97 -5.83
C PHE A 64 1.57 -1.72 -4.55
N THR A 65 1.76 -2.79 -3.79
CA THR A 65 2.53 -2.77 -2.54
C THR A 65 3.05 -4.16 -2.20
N PHE A 66 3.93 -4.24 -1.21
CA PHE A 66 4.35 -5.49 -0.59
C PHE A 66 3.92 -5.49 0.88
N VAL A 67 3.34 -6.60 1.35
CA VAL A 67 2.90 -6.77 2.73
C VAL A 67 3.40 -8.09 3.32
N LYS A 68 3.79 -8.04 4.60
CA LYS A 68 4.10 -9.22 5.38
C LYS A 68 2.85 -9.91 5.88
N ASN A 69 2.90 -11.24 5.97
CA ASN A 69 1.83 -12.07 6.48
C ASN A 69 1.78 -12.04 8.02
N ASP A 70 1.61 -10.85 8.59
CA ASP A 70 1.45 -10.63 10.02
C ASP A 70 0.29 -9.67 10.29
N THR A 71 -0.42 -9.88 11.41
CA THR A 71 -1.63 -9.13 11.72
C THR A 71 -1.43 -7.60 11.69
N ALA A 72 -0.27 -7.09 12.08
CA ALA A 72 -0.02 -5.65 12.12
C ALA A 72 0.12 -5.07 10.70
N SER A 73 0.91 -5.70 9.84
CA SER A 73 1.08 -5.30 8.43
C SER A 73 -0.23 -5.41 7.66
N LEU A 74 -0.96 -6.49 7.86
CA LEU A 74 -2.26 -6.74 7.24
C LEU A 74 -3.33 -5.71 7.68
N THR A 75 -3.34 -5.34 8.96
CA THR A 75 -4.22 -4.28 9.50
C THR A 75 -3.88 -2.93 8.89
N LYS A 76 -2.60 -2.56 8.85
CA LYS A 76 -2.12 -1.32 8.21
C LYS A 76 -2.51 -1.27 6.73
N LEU A 77 -2.39 -2.38 5.99
CA LEU A 77 -2.77 -2.40 4.58
C LEU A 77 -4.25 -2.05 4.40
N ARG A 78 -5.13 -2.67 5.18
CA ARG A 78 -6.57 -2.41 5.12
C ARG A 78 -6.90 -0.94 5.41
N HIS A 79 -6.23 -0.34 6.39
CA HIS A 79 -6.39 1.10 6.67
C HIS A 79 -5.98 1.95 5.47
N THR A 80 -4.83 1.67 4.86
CA THR A 80 -4.36 2.41 3.69
C THR A 80 -5.24 2.19 2.47
N ILE A 81 -5.71 0.97 2.19
CA ILE A 81 -6.66 0.71 1.07
C ILE A 81 -7.93 1.53 1.27
N ARG A 82 -8.54 1.49 2.47
CA ARG A 82 -9.73 2.30 2.76
C ARG A 82 -9.46 3.79 2.52
N ASN A 83 -8.32 4.29 2.99
CA ASN A 83 -7.97 5.69 2.83
C ASN A 83 -7.73 6.08 1.36
N ILE A 84 -7.04 5.26 0.57
CA ILE A 84 -6.86 5.46 -0.87
C ILE A 84 -8.22 5.45 -1.58
N GLU A 85 -9.12 4.53 -1.24
CA GLU A 85 -10.47 4.49 -1.80
C GLU A 85 -11.22 5.78 -1.49
N ASP A 86 -11.18 6.24 -0.23
CA ASP A 86 -11.86 7.45 0.20
C ASP A 86 -11.34 8.71 -0.51
N GLN A 87 -10.02 8.81 -0.73
CA GLN A 87 -9.38 9.99 -1.34
C GLN A 87 -9.26 9.95 -2.87
N PHE A 88 -9.23 8.77 -3.49
CA PHE A 88 -8.88 8.64 -4.92
C PHE A 88 -9.63 7.51 -5.63
N ASN A 89 -9.41 6.26 -5.22
CA ASN A 89 -9.63 5.13 -6.13
C ASN A 89 -11.09 4.70 -6.26
N LYS A 90 -11.99 5.09 -5.33
CA LYS A 90 -13.42 4.73 -5.40
C LYS A 90 -14.12 5.20 -6.68
N GLU A 91 -13.64 6.30 -7.27
CA GLU A 91 -14.19 6.88 -8.50
C GLU A 91 -13.39 6.49 -9.74
N ARG A 92 -12.23 5.85 -9.57
CA ARG A 92 -11.28 5.56 -10.65
C ARG A 92 -11.21 4.07 -10.96
N GLY A 93 -11.32 3.21 -9.96
CA GLY A 93 -11.43 1.77 -10.14
C GLY A 93 -10.16 1.09 -10.67
N TYR A 94 -8.98 1.63 -10.37
CA TYR A 94 -7.73 0.95 -10.70
C TYR A 94 -7.50 -0.26 -9.79
N PRO A 95 -7.01 -1.38 -10.32
CA PRO A 95 -6.80 -2.60 -9.56
C PRO A 95 -5.66 -2.45 -8.55
N TYR A 96 -5.71 -3.26 -7.49
CA TYR A 96 -4.64 -3.42 -6.51
C TYR A 96 -3.86 -4.70 -6.76
N ILE A 97 -2.53 -4.63 -6.67
CA ILE A 97 -1.63 -5.79 -6.69
C ILE A 97 -0.87 -5.81 -5.37
N ILE A 98 -1.14 -6.83 -4.55
CA ILE A 98 -0.58 -6.97 -3.21
C ILE A 98 0.42 -8.12 -3.23
N PHE A 99 1.71 -7.79 -3.20
CA PHE A 99 2.78 -8.77 -3.12
C PHE A 99 3.02 -9.21 -1.68
N THR A 100 3.46 -10.45 -1.49
CA THR A 100 3.80 -11.02 -0.19
C THR A 100 4.79 -12.17 -0.34
N ASP A 101 5.60 -12.45 0.68
CA ASP A 101 6.53 -13.57 0.70
C ASP A 101 5.88 -14.90 1.15
N GLN A 102 4.65 -14.88 1.65
CA GLN A 102 3.96 -16.05 2.20
C GLN A 102 2.52 -16.15 1.71
N GLU A 103 1.92 -17.33 1.82
CA GLU A 103 0.49 -17.49 1.53
C GLU A 103 -0.34 -16.70 2.54
N LEU A 104 -1.23 -15.85 2.04
CA LEU A 104 -2.18 -15.12 2.87
C LEU A 104 -3.42 -15.96 3.13
N SER A 105 -4.07 -15.76 4.28
CA SER A 105 -5.33 -16.43 4.56
C SER A 105 -6.46 -15.91 3.67
N TYR A 106 -7.44 -16.77 3.37
CA TYR A 106 -8.66 -16.35 2.67
C TYR A 106 -9.40 -15.25 3.40
N GLU A 107 -9.47 -15.33 4.74
CA GLU A 107 -10.03 -14.27 5.59
C GLU A 107 -9.40 -12.91 5.28
N TYR A 108 -8.06 -12.87 5.22
CA TYR A 108 -7.38 -11.62 4.94
C TYR A 108 -7.71 -11.09 3.55
N MET A 109 -7.60 -11.95 2.54
CA MET A 109 -7.82 -11.55 1.16
C MET A 109 -9.26 -11.08 0.92
N GLU A 110 -10.25 -11.74 1.52
CA GLU A 110 -11.65 -11.29 1.50
C GLU A 110 -11.84 -9.94 2.21
N LEU A 111 -11.30 -9.79 3.43
CA LEU A 111 -11.43 -8.55 4.19
C LEU A 111 -10.78 -7.36 3.49
N ALA A 112 -9.58 -7.53 2.93
CA ALA A 112 -8.91 -6.48 2.17
C ALA A 112 -9.68 -6.14 0.88
N SER A 113 -10.15 -7.15 0.14
CA SER A 113 -10.89 -6.96 -1.11
C SER A 113 -12.26 -6.33 -0.90
N SER A 114 -12.90 -6.55 0.25
CA SER A 114 -14.20 -5.95 0.59
C SER A 114 -14.16 -4.42 0.72
N LEU A 115 -12.98 -3.82 0.78
CA LEU A 115 -12.79 -2.37 0.95
C LEU A 115 -12.91 -1.58 -0.35
N THR A 116 -12.84 -2.25 -1.50
CA THR A 116 -12.85 -1.62 -2.84
C THR A 116 -13.81 -2.35 -3.77
N LYS A 117 -14.23 -1.64 -4.84
CA LYS A 117 -14.93 -2.26 -5.98
C LYS A 117 -13.96 -2.71 -7.08
N ALA A 118 -12.71 -2.25 -7.03
CA ALA A 118 -11.69 -2.61 -7.99
C ALA A 118 -11.22 -4.05 -7.76
N THR A 119 -10.63 -4.65 -8.79
CA THR A 119 -9.99 -5.96 -8.67
C THR A 119 -8.81 -5.85 -7.69
N VAL A 120 -8.74 -6.75 -6.71
CA VAL A 120 -7.56 -6.91 -5.86
C VAL A 120 -6.93 -8.24 -6.23
N ARG A 121 -5.61 -8.27 -6.43
CA ARG A 121 -4.87 -9.48 -6.72
C ARG A 121 -3.74 -9.64 -5.73
N PHE A 122 -3.62 -10.83 -5.17
CA PHE A 122 -2.56 -11.17 -4.23
C PHE A 122 -1.50 -12.01 -4.95
N GLU A 123 -0.24 -11.66 -4.78
CA GLU A 123 0.88 -12.32 -5.46
C GLU A 123 1.91 -12.76 -4.44
N LYS A 124 2.02 -14.08 -4.26
CA LYS A 124 3.12 -14.63 -3.48
C LYS A 124 4.38 -14.63 -4.34
N VAL A 125 5.39 -13.90 -3.90
CA VAL A 125 6.68 -13.82 -4.59
C VAL A 125 7.49 -15.09 -4.34
N ASP A 126 8.09 -15.61 -5.40
CA ASP A 126 9.02 -16.72 -5.29
C ASP A 126 10.42 -16.27 -4.85
N ASN A 127 11.29 -17.25 -4.57
CA ASN A 127 12.66 -16.99 -4.14
C ASN A 127 13.55 -16.36 -5.22
N VAL A 128 13.16 -16.41 -6.51
CA VAL A 128 13.91 -15.76 -7.60
C VAL A 128 13.78 -14.24 -7.46
N PHE A 129 12.57 -13.78 -7.14
CA PHE A 129 12.29 -12.37 -6.89
C PHE A 129 12.68 -11.94 -5.47
N TYR A 130 12.46 -12.79 -4.47
CA TYR A 130 12.59 -12.48 -3.04
C TYR A 130 13.52 -13.46 -2.30
N GLY A 131 14.81 -13.16 -2.28
CA GLY A 131 15.82 -14.04 -1.69
C GLY A 131 17.21 -13.76 -2.23
N TYR A 132 18.14 -14.66 -1.93
CA TYR A 132 19.50 -14.62 -2.46
C TYR A 132 19.54 -14.94 -3.96
N HIS A 133 20.38 -14.20 -4.69
CA HIS A 133 20.77 -14.63 -6.03
C HIS A 133 21.73 -15.83 -5.91
N PRO A 134 21.77 -16.78 -6.87
CA PRO A 134 22.69 -17.92 -6.82
C PRO A 134 24.17 -17.56 -6.68
N GLU A 135 24.56 -16.37 -7.14
CA GLU A 135 25.93 -15.84 -7.06
C GLU A 135 26.21 -15.07 -5.76
N THR A 136 25.24 -14.94 -4.86
CA THR A 136 25.44 -14.24 -3.59
C THR A 136 26.23 -15.11 -2.61
N ASP A 137 27.36 -14.59 -2.14
CA ASP A 137 28.11 -15.14 -1.00
C ASP A 137 27.30 -14.92 0.29
N GLN A 138 26.65 -16.00 0.76
CA GLN A 138 25.77 -15.96 1.93
C GLN A 138 26.54 -15.79 3.25
N ASP A 139 27.78 -16.30 3.34
CA ASP A 139 28.61 -16.14 4.53
C ASP A 139 29.03 -14.69 4.70
N ARG A 140 29.46 -14.06 3.59
CA ARG A 140 29.73 -12.61 3.57
C ARG A 140 28.47 -11.80 3.86
N ALA A 141 27.32 -12.19 3.34
CA ALA A 141 26.05 -11.51 3.61
C ALA A 141 25.66 -11.61 5.10
N ALA A 142 25.83 -12.77 5.72
CA ALA A 142 25.58 -12.97 7.14
C ALA A 142 26.54 -12.15 8.02
N GLN A 143 27.83 -12.16 7.71
CA GLN A 143 28.81 -11.32 8.41
C GLN A 143 28.48 -9.83 8.29
N THR A 144 28.13 -9.37 7.09
CA THR A 144 27.74 -7.96 6.86
C THR A 144 26.54 -7.56 7.73
N ARG A 145 25.55 -8.44 7.91
CA ARG A 145 24.41 -8.18 8.80
C ARG A 145 24.83 -8.05 10.26
N ALA A 146 25.76 -8.89 10.72
CA ALA A 146 26.31 -8.78 12.06
C ALA A 146 27.04 -7.43 12.26
N ASP A 147 27.87 -7.04 11.29
CA ASP A 147 28.64 -5.79 11.31
C ASP A 147 27.72 -4.55 11.29
N MET A 148 26.58 -4.64 10.59
CA MET A 148 25.60 -3.56 10.45
C MET A 148 24.48 -3.60 11.48
N SER A 149 24.57 -4.43 12.52
CA SER A 149 23.48 -4.63 13.50
C SER A 149 23.08 -3.38 14.31
N GLN A 150 23.93 -2.35 14.34
CA GLN A 150 23.62 -1.07 15.00
C GLN A 150 22.94 -0.06 14.07
N ILE A 151 22.83 -0.37 12.77
CA ILE A 151 22.14 0.44 11.77
C ILE A 151 20.69 -0.04 11.69
N MET A 152 19.73 0.88 11.52
CA MET A 152 18.33 0.53 11.39
C MET A 152 18.13 -0.50 10.25
N PHE A 153 17.54 -1.65 10.58
CA PHE A 153 17.35 -2.80 9.69
C PHE A 153 18.64 -3.44 9.13
N GLY A 154 19.82 -3.04 9.60
CA GLY A 154 21.10 -3.50 9.04
C GLY A 154 21.35 -5.00 9.23
N ASP A 155 20.82 -5.58 10.31
CA ASP A 155 20.84 -7.01 10.63
C ASP A 155 19.71 -7.82 9.98
N SER A 156 18.75 -7.16 9.33
CA SER A 156 17.59 -7.82 8.74
C SER A 156 17.88 -8.35 7.35
N GLU A 157 17.91 -9.68 7.23
CA GLU A 157 18.00 -10.37 5.93
C GLU A 157 16.77 -10.11 5.07
N ASP A 158 15.62 -10.21 5.70
CA ASP A 158 14.31 -10.02 5.10
C ASP A 158 14.12 -8.61 4.53
N TYR A 159 14.55 -7.58 5.26
CA TYR A 159 14.51 -6.20 4.79
C TYR A 159 15.33 -6.03 3.52
N ARG A 160 16.51 -6.65 3.42
CA ARG A 160 17.35 -6.61 2.21
C ARG A 160 16.69 -7.31 1.02
N PHE A 161 16.00 -8.43 1.25
CA PHE A 161 15.21 -9.08 0.20
C PHE A 161 14.06 -8.20 -0.28
N GLN A 162 13.34 -7.55 0.64
CA GLN A 162 12.31 -6.59 0.28
C GLN A 162 12.87 -5.39 -0.49
N SER A 163 14.00 -4.81 -0.05
CA SER A 163 14.66 -3.73 -0.76
C SER A 163 15.06 -4.15 -2.17
N ARG A 164 15.66 -5.35 -2.35
CA ARG A 164 16.00 -5.90 -3.67
C ARG A 164 14.76 -6.10 -4.55
N PHE A 165 13.69 -6.63 -3.96
CA PHE A 165 12.43 -6.84 -4.66
C PHE A 165 11.87 -5.54 -5.22
N MET A 166 11.67 -4.56 -4.35
CA MET A 166 11.08 -3.26 -4.70
C MET A 166 12.00 -2.39 -5.57
N ALA A 167 13.32 -2.54 -5.46
CA ALA A 167 14.27 -1.75 -6.24
C ALA A 167 14.42 -2.22 -7.70
N GLY A 168 14.10 -3.49 -8.02
CA GLY A 168 14.33 -3.96 -9.38
C GLY A 168 13.66 -5.26 -9.80
N THR A 169 13.62 -6.29 -8.96
CA THR A 169 13.11 -7.60 -9.44
C THR A 169 11.59 -7.62 -9.60
N ILE A 170 10.85 -6.75 -8.91
CA ILE A 170 9.40 -6.57 -9.08
C ILE A 170 9.00 -6.30 -10.53
N TYR A 171 9.77 -5.50 -11.28
CA TYR A 171 9.47 -5.17 -12.67
C TYR A 171 9.64 -6.33 -13.65
N ARG A 172 10.27 -7.43 -13.20
CA ARG A 172 10.37 -8.68 -13.96
C ARG A 172 9.20 -9.63 -13.66
N HIS A 173 8.37 -9.33 -12.66
CA HIS A 173 7.20 -10.13 -12.34
C HIS A 173 6.17 -10.02 -13.49
N PRO A 174 5.59 -11.13 -13.98
CA PRO A 174 4.70 -11.12 -15.14
C PRO A 174 3.56 -10.09 -15.04
N ILE A 175 2.93 -9.99 -13.86
CA ILE A 175 1.84 -9.03 -13.64
C ILE A 175 2.28 -7.56 -13.82
N MET A 176 3.53 -7.23 -13.48
CA MET A 176 4.06 -5.87 -13.59
C MET A 176 4.43 -5.55 -15.04
N GLN A 177 4.83 -6.55 -15.83
CA GLN A 177 5.14 -6.38 -17.25
C GLN A 177 3.92 -6.05 -18.11
N GLU A 178 2.71 -6.31 -17.60
CA GLU A 178 1.46 -5.92 -18.26
C GLU A 178 1.12 -4.45 -18.09
N LEU A 179 1.73 -3.75 -17.14
CA LEU A 179 1.36 -2.39 -16.77
C LEU A 179 2.18 -1.34 -17.53
N ASN A 180 1.53 -0.23 -17.85
CA ASN A 180 2.19 0.98 -18.32
C ASN A 180 2.56 1.92 -17.16
N PHE A 181 1.73 1.96 -16.11
CA PHE A 181 1.96 2.78 -14.92
C PHE A 181 1.69 1.98 -13.65
N GLY A 182 2.34 2.36 -12.56
CA GLY A 182 2.13 1.72 -11.27
C GLY A 182 2.23 2.73 -10.15
N TRP A 183 1.25 2.75 -9.26
CA TRP A 183 1.32 3.55 -8.05
C TRP A 183 1.78 2.66 -6.89
N ARG A 184 3.05 2.79 -6.51
CA ARG A 184 3.58 2.20 -5.28
C ARG A 184 3.07 2.94 -4.06
N PHE A 185 2.39 2.23 -3.17
CA PHE A 185 2.03 2.70 -1.84
C PHE A 185 2.56 1.75 -0.77
N GLU A 186 2.64 2.20 0.49
CA GLU A 186 3.04 1.35 1.61
C GLU A 186 1.88 1.17 2.61
N ALA A 187 1.82 -0.01 3.22
CA ALA A 187 0.87 -0.29 4.29
C ALA A 187 1.16 0.61 5.50
N GLY A 188 0.16 1.40 5.90
CA GLY A 188 0.26 2.37 6.99
C GLY A 188 0.48 3.81 6.54
N THR A 189 0.56 4.06 5.23
CA THR A 189 0.52 5.43 4.67
C THR A 189 -0.91 5.97 4.72
N GLU A 190 -1.03 7.29 4.94
CA GLU A 190 -2.28 8.04 4.88
C GLU A 190 -2.18 9.19 3.86
N TYR A 191 -3.23 9.32 3.06
CA TYR A 191 -3.50 10.40 2.13
C TYR A 191 -4.53 11.32 2.78
N ILE A 192 -4.08 12.52 3.15
CA ILE A 192 -4.84 13.46 3.99
C ILE A 192 -5.79 14.36 3.19
N CYS A 193 -5.59 14.45 1.87
CA CYS A 193 -6.37 15.31 0.98
C CYS A 193 -7.05 14.46 -0.10
N PRO A 194 -8.27 14.84 -0.54
CA PRO A 194 -8.87 14.29 -1.74
C PRO A 194 -7.99 14.53 -2.96
N ILE A 195 -7.90 13.54 -3.85
CA ILE A 195 -7.12 13.57 -5.08
C ILE A 195 -8.11 13.50 -6.25
N ASP A 196 -8.61 14.66 -6.65
CA ASP A 196 -9.64 14.76 -7.70
C ASP A 196 -9.09 14.42 -9.10
N GLN A 197 -7.80 14.62 -9.32
CA GLN A 197 -7.16 14.31 -10.60
C GLN A 197 -6.87 12.82 -10.74
N ASP A 198 -7.22 12.23 -11.89
CA ASP A 198 -6.71 10.91 -12.25
C ASP A 198 -5.21 10.99 -12.53
N LEU A 199 -4.40 10.51 -11.57
CA LEU A 199 -2.94 10.60 -11.61
C LEU A 199 -2.36 9.84 -12.80
N PHE A 200 -2.85 8.64 -13.09
CA PHE A 200 -2.35 7.85 -14.21
C PHE A 200 -2.71 8.48 -15.55
N GLN A 201 -3.94 9.00 -15.66
CA GLN A 201 -4.35 9.75 -16.85
C GLN A 201 -3.47 10.98 -17.07
N TYR A 202 -3.16 11.73 -16.00
CA TYR A 202 -2.27 12.88 -16.07
C TYR A 202 -0.86 12.49 -16.52
N MET A 203 -0.31 11.42 -15.96
CA MET A 203 1.01 10.89 -16.33
C MET A 203 1.06 10.54 -17.82
N TYR A 204 0.03 9.83 -18.30
CA TYR A 204 -0.11 9.45 -19.71
C TYR A 204 -0.22 10.67 -20.64
N GLU A 205 -1.14 11.60 -20.36
CA GLU A 205 -1.40 12.76 -21.24
C GLU A 205 -0.25 13.75 -21.29
N ASN A 206 0.54 13.85 -20.22
CA ASN A 206 1.62 14.82 -20.09
C ASN A 206 3.00 14.18 -20.27
N ASN A 207 3.04 12.93 -20.76
CA ASN A 207 4.26 12.16 -21.02
C ASN A 207 5.22 12.19 -19.81
N LYS A 208 4.70 11.88 -18.62
CA LYS A 208 5.46 11.85 -17.38
C LYS A 208 5.91 10.43 -17.06
N THR A 209 7.11 10.31 -16.51
CA THR A 209 7.72 9.02 -16.17
C THR A 209 7.67 8.70 -14.68
N LEU A 210 7.73 9.71 -13.81
CA LEU A 210 7.74 9.51 -12.36
C LEU A 210 7.11 10.71 -11.64
N SER A 211 6.28 10.41 -10.64
CA SER A 211 5.79 11.36 -9.65
C SER A 211 6.23 10.95 -8.25
N PHE A 212 6.58 11.93 -7.41
CA PHE A 212 6.98 11.74 -6.01
C PHE A 212 6.44 12.88 -5.15
N VAL A 213 6.38 12.67 -3.83
CA VAL A 213 5.92 13.69 -2.87
C VAL A 213 7.04 14.16 -1.93
N ILE A 214 7.98 13.28 -1.58
CA ILE A 214 9.03 13.56 -0.60
C ILE A 214 10.40 13.19 -1.18
N ALA A 215 11.40 14.00 -0.88
CA ALA A 215 12.82 13.71 -1.11
C ALA A 215 13.58 13.83 0.22
N LEU A 216 14.52 12.92 0.46
CA LEU A 216 15.27 12.80 1.72
C LEU A 216 16.75 12.56 1.44
N TYR A 217 17.56 12.71 2.50
CA TYR A 217 18.95 12.26 2.51
C TYR A 217 19.02 10.82 3.03
N GLU A 218 19.74 9.97 2.31
CA GLU A 218 20.06 8.60 2.74
C GLU A 218 21.22 8.61 3.74
N TYR A 219 21.22 7.61 4.64
CA TYR A 219 22.33 7.33 5.53
C TYR A 219 23.49 6.72 4.74
N THR A 220 24.60 7.44 4.57
CA THR A 220 25.74 6.98 3.74
C THR A 220 26.28 5.60 4.14
N GLU A 221 26.19 5.24 5.43
CA GLU A 221 26.57 3.93 5.96
C GLU A 221 25.76 2.74 5.37
N THR A 222 24.58 2.98 4.80
CA THR A 222 23.75 1.93 4.17
C THR A 222 24.12 1.71 2.70
N ILE A 223 24.82 2.66 2.07
CA ILE A 223 25.11 2.70 0.63
C ILE A 223 26.57 3.08 0.29
N PRO A 224 27.58 2.55 0.99
CA PRO A 224 28.96 3.03 0.89
C PRO A 224 29.58 2.91 -0.52
N THR A 225 29.15 1.91 -1.30
CA THR A 225 29.68 1.64 -2.66
C THR A 225 28.67 1.89 -3.77
N LEU A 226 27.45 2.35 -3.44
CA LEU A 226 26.36 2.45 -4.40
C LEU A 226 26.71 3.41 -5.55
N TYR A 227 27.16 4.61 -5.20
CA TYR A 227 27.40 5.65 -6.22
C TYR A 227 28.57 5.32 -7.14
N GLU A 228 29.66 4.77 -6.60
CA GLU A 228 30.79 4.28 -7.40
C GLU A 228 30.32 3.21 -8.40
N THR A 229 29.54 2.24 -7.93
CA THR A 229 28.94 1.20 -8.78
C THR A 229 28.05 1.79 -9.89
N VAL A 230 27.26 2.82 -9.57
CA VAL A 230 26.40 3.51 -10.55
C VAL A 230 27.24 4.26 -11.60
N LEU A 231 28.32 4.93 -11.20
CA LEU A 231 29.21 5.63 -12.14
C LEU A 231 29.95 4.65 -13.04
N ASP A 232 30.41 3.52 -12.51
CA ASP A 232 31.05 2.46 -13.29
C ASP A 232 30.10 1.90 -14.35
N PHE A 233 28.84 1.64 -13.97
CA PHE A 233 27.79 1.23 -14.91
C PHE A 233 27.53 2.31 -15.98
N ALA A 234 27.35 3.57 -15.56
CA ALA A 234 27.09 4.68 -16.46
C ALA A 234 28.23 4.92 -17.46
N SER A 235 29.48 4.66 -17.06
CA SER A 235 30.65 4.77 -17.94
C SER A 235 30.67 3.72 -19.06
N GLN A 236 30.10 2.54 -18.80
CA GLN A 236 30.02 1.42 -19.74
C GLN A 236 28.77 1.48 -20.63
N HIS A 237 27.73 2.20 -20.20
CA HIS A 237 26.42 2.29 -20.87
C HIS A 237 26.00 3.74 -21.10
N ASN A 238 26.85 4.53 -21.76
CA ASN A 238 26.59 5.95 -21.97
C ASN A 238 25.32 6.24 -22.78
N GLU A 239 24.85 5.29 -23.59
CA GLU A 239 23.64 5.36 -24.40
C GLU A 239 22.35 5.38 -23.57
N TRP A 240 22.41 4.97 -22.30
CA TRP A 240 21.27 4.96 -21.37
C TRP A 240 21.27 6.14 -20.40
N ILE A 241 22.29 6.99 -20.44
CA ILE A 241 22.53 8.04 -19.46
C ILE A 241 22.31 9.41 -20.09
N THR A 242 21.31 10.15 -19.59
CA THR A 242 21.18 11.57 -19.92
C THR A 242 22.41 12.32 -19.40
N SER A 243 23.03 13.10 -20.28
CA SER A 243 24.23 13.88 -19.93
C SER A 243 23.98 14.83 -18.75
N ASN A 244 24.98 15.03 -17.89
CA ASN A 244 24.96 16.05 -16.84
C ASN A 244 25.07 17.49 -17.37
N GLN A 245 25.37 17.68 -18.65
CA GLN A 245 25.22 18.97 -19.32
C GLN A 245 23.77 19.26 -19.74
N ASP A 246 22.91 18.24 -19.78
CA ASP A 246 21.50 18.41 -20.12
C ASP A 246 20.81 19.20 -19.00
N PRO A 247 20.19 20.37 -19.30
CA PRO A 247 19.49 21.18 -18.31
C PRO A 247 18.32 20.45 -17.65
N ASP A 248 17.73 19.45 -18.32
CA ASP A 248 16.60 18.68 -17.84
C ASP A 248 17.02 17.42 -17.06
N SER A 249 18.33 17.18 -16.92
CA SER A 249 18.84 16.05 -16.13
C SER A 249 18.75 16.27 -14.62
N LEU A 250 18.57 15.16 -13.88
CA LEU A 250 18.54 15.16 -12.42
C LEU A 250 19.93 15.06 -11.76
N TRP A 251 21.02 15.19 -12.51
CA TRP A 251 22.37 15.14 -11.95
C TRP A 251 22.60 16.18 -10.86
N LYS A 252 22.07 17.39 -11.05
CA LYS A 252 22.15 18.48 -10.05
C LYS A 252 21.37 18.18 -8.77
N PHE A 253 20.38 17.30 -8.83
CA PHE A 253 19.60 16.89 -7.66
C PHE A 253 20.39 15.88 -6.82
N ILE A 254 21.12 14.95 -7.44
CA ILE A 254 21.83 13.86 -6.75
C ILE A 254 23.33 14.13 -6.46
N GLN A 255 23.92 15.16 -7.07
CA GLN A 255 25.34 15.48 -6.89
C GLN A 255 25.57 16.68 -5.98
N ASP A 256 26.60 16.59 -5.14
CA ASP A 256 27.16 17.76 -4.47
C ASP A 256 27.81 18.69 -5.52
N PRO A 257 27.52 20.01 -5.48
CA PRO A 257 27.96 20.93 -6.52
C PRO A 257 29.48 21.07 -6.62
N PHE A 258 30.23 20.78 -5.55
CA PHE A 258 31.68 20.97 -5.48
C PHE A 258 32.44 19.67 -5.72
N THR A 259 32.09 18.61 -5.00
CA THR A 259 32.78 17.31 -5.02
C THR A 259 32.33 16.41 -6.16
N LYS A 260 31.13 16.65 -6.73
CA LYS A 260 30.46 15.78 -7.71
C LYS A 260 30.16 14.37 -7.21
N ASN A 261 30.33 14.12 -5.90
CA ASN A 261 29.91 12.90 -5.24
C ASN A 261 28.39 12.89 -5.01
N PHE A 262 27.84 11.70 -4.74
CA PHE A 262 26.45 11.56 -4.32
C PHE A 262 26.21 12.35 -3.04
N ASN A 263 25.21 13.22 -3.06
CA ASN A 263 24.85 14.05 -1.91
C ASN A 263 23.89 13.34 -0.93
N GLY A 264 23.50 12.09 -1.21
CA GLY A 264 22.54 11.33 -0.41
C GLY A 264 21.08 11.57 -0.79
N CYS A 265 20.78 12.57 -1.63
CA CYS A 265 19.41 12.89 -2.03
C CYS A 265 18.79 11.75 -2.84
N HIS A 266 17.59 11.34 -2.43
CA HIS A 266 16.76 10.40 -3.17
C HIS A 266 15.28 10.77 -3.05
N LEU A 267 14.48 10.26 -3.98
CA LEU A 267 13.03 10.36 -3.93
C LEU A 267 12.52 9.25 -3.03
N TRP A 268 11.77 9.60 -1.98
CA TRP A 268 11.32 8.62 -1.01
C TRP A 268 10.28 7.70 -1.63
N ASN A 269 10.64 6.43 -1.77
CA ASN A 269 9.96 5.51 -2.67
C ASN A 269 8.69 4.87 -2.08
N ASN A 270 8.27 5.25 -0.88
CA ASN A 270 7.00 4.81 -0.29
C ASN A 270 5.76 5.38 -1.01
N PHE A 271 5.94 6.47 -1.76
CA PHE A 271 4.99 7.01 -2.73
C PHE A 271 5.69 7.20 -4.07
N GLN A 272 5.25 6.48 -5.10
CA GLN A 272 5.70 6.68 -6.48
C GLN A 272 4.54 6.37 -7.43
N VAL A 273 4.32 7.22 -8.43
CA VAL A 273 3.38 6.98 -9.55
C VAL A 273 4.14 7.03 -10.87
#